data_AF-A0A954YTP7-F1
#
_entry.id   AF-A0A954YTP7-F1
#
_cell.length_a   1.000
_cell.length_b   1.000
_cell.length_c   1.000
_cell.angle_alpha   90.00
_cell.angle_beta   90.00
_cell.angle_gamma   90.00
#
_symmetry.space_group_name_H-M   'P 1'
#
loop_
_entity.id
_entity.type
_entity.pdbx_description
1 polymer ?
#
loop_
_entity_poly.entity_id
_entity_poly.type
_entity_poly.pdbx_seq_one_letter_code
_entity_poly.pdbx_strand_id
1 'polypeptide(L)'
;MKISEFREMKTEELHNELDRLRRHLFELRAQAVTEKLENPNRITHTKRDIARVFTVMNERGETGIEQKQYHLEAIASHQKA
;
A
#
# COMPACT_ATOMS: atom_id res chain seq x y z
N MET A 1 -5.54 3.21 -9.87
CA MET A 1 -4.61 3.20 -11.03
C MET A 1 -4.92 2.02 -11.94
N LYS A 2 -4.43 2.05 -13.19
CA LYS A 2 -4.47 0.91 -14.11
C LYS A 2 -3.32 -0.04 -13.79
N ILE A 3 -3.51 -1.32 -14.07
CA ILE A 3 -2.47 -2.33 -13.84
C ILE A 3 -1.24 -2.14 -14.72
N SER A 4 -1.40 -1.56 -15.92
CA SER A 4 -0.30 -1.25 -16.83
C SER A 4 0.72 -0.29 -16.21
N GLU A 5 0.25 0.71 -15.46
CA GLU A 5 1.10 1.70 -14.80
C GLU A 5 2.04 1.03 -13.78
N PHE A 6 1.52 0.06 -13.01
CA PHE A 6 2.35 -0.71 -12.07
C PHE A 6 3.35 -1.64 -12.78
N ARG A 7 3.03 -2.12 -13.98
CA ARG A 7 3.97 -2.97 -14.75
C ARG A 7 5.14 -2.19 -15.32
N GLU A 8 4.98 -0.89 -15.57
CA GLU A 8 6.03 0.00 -16.07
C GLU A 8 6.98 0.47 -14.96
N MET A 9 6.54 0.46 -13.70
CA MET A 9 7.37 0.82 -12.54
C MET A 9 8.50 -0.18 -12.28
N LYS A 10 9.65 0.28 -11.80
CA LYS A 10 10.72 -0.59 -11.30
C LYS A 10 10.31 -1.30 -10.01
N THR A 11 10.97 -2.39 -9.68
CA THR A 11 10.64 -3.16 -8.47
C THR A 11 10.78 -2.33 -7.19
N GLU A 12 11.82 -1.50 -7.07
CA GLU A 12 11.97 -0.55 -5.95
C GLU A 12 10.84 0.49 -5.90
N GLU A 13 10.41 0.99 -7.07
CA GLU A 13 9.30 1.94 -7.17
C GLU A 13 7.98 1.30 -6.76
N LEU A 14 7.76 0.02 -7.07
CA LEU A 14 6.59 -0.73 -6.62
C LEU A 14 6.55 -0.90 -5.10
N HIS A 15 7.70 -1.12 -4.45
CA HIS A 15 7.77 -1.17 -2.99
C HIS A 15 7.41 0.18 -2.37
N ASN A 16 7.98 1.27 -2.88
CA ASN A 16 7.67 2.62 -2.41
C ASN A 16 6.19 2.99 -2.62
N GLU A 17 5.64 2.62 -3.77
CA GLU A 17 4.24 2.86 -4.12
C GLU A 17 3.30 2.05 -3.23
N LEU A 18 3.65 0.80 -2.91
CA LEU A 18 2.90 -0.06 -1.99
C LEU A 18 2.81 0.59 -0.59
N ASP A 19 3.92 1.12 -0.09
CA ASP A 19 3.96 1.82 1.20
C ASP A 19 3.14 3.10 1.20
N ARG A 20 3.17 3.84 0.09
CA ARG A 20 2.34 5.04 -0.09
C ARG A 20 0.85 4.69 -0.06
N LEU A 21 0.43 3.68 -0.81
CA LEU A 21 -0.97 3.24 -0.87
C LEU A 21 -1.47 2.71 0.48
N ARG A 22 -0.63 2.02 1.24
CA ARG A 22 -0.97 1.55 2.60
C ARG A 22 -1.14 2.69 3.59
N ARG A 23 -0.23 3.67 3.61
CA ARG A 23 -0.37 4.88 4.42
C ARG A 23 -1.66 5.62 4.08
N HIS A 24 -1.94 5.78 2.78
CA HIS A 24 -3.17 6.39 2.33
C HIS A 24 -4.42 5.61 2.77
N LEU A 25 -4.38 4.26 2.72
CA LEU A 25 -5.48 3.44 3.23
C LEU A 25 -5.68 3.62 4.75
N PHE A 26 -4.60 3.78 5.53
CA PHE A 26 -4.68 4.08 6.95
C PHE A 26 -5.33 5.44 7.20
N GLU A 27 -4.89 6.49 6.50
CA GLU A 27 -5.47 7.83 6.58
C GLU A 27 -6.96 7.82 6.25
N LEU A 28 -7.35 7.16 5.15
CA LEU A 28 -8.76 7.02 4.77
C LEU A 28 -9.59 6.29 5.83
N ARG A 29 -9.02 5.27 6.48
CA ARG A 29 -9.68 4.55 7.59
C ARG A 29 -9.80 5.43 8.83
N ALA A 30 -8.77 6.18 9.17
CA ALA A 30 -8.80 7.12 10.30
C ALA A 30 -9.86 8.21 10.06
N GLN A 31 -9.88 8.78 8.85
CA GLN A 31 -10.90 9.76 8.46
C GLN A 31 -12.31 9.17 8.50
N ALA A 32 -12.50 7.91 8.08
CA ALA A 32 -13.81 7.24 8.11
C ALA A 32 -14.38 7.09 9.54
N VAL A 33 -13.52 7.08 10.56
CA VAL A 33 -13.91 6.93 11.97
C VAL A 33 -14.31 8.28 12.55
N THR A 34 -13.57 9.35 12.22
CA THR A 34 -13.80 10.69 12.78
C THR A 34 -14.90 11.46 12.05
N GLU A 35 -15.03 11.27 10.74
CA GLU A 35 -15.93 12.01 9.87
C GLU A 35 -16.53 11.12 8.78
N LYS A 36 -17.67 11.53 8.23
CA LYS A 36 -18.26 10.82 7.09
C LYS A 36 -17.41 11.11 5.86
N LEU A 37 -16.68 10.10 5.37
CA LEU A 37 -15.94 10.17 4.11
C LEU A 37 -16.83 10.68 2.98
N GLU A 38 -16.38 11.72 2.28
CA GLU A 38 -17.10 12.25 1.10
C GLU A 38 -17.27 11.18 0.01
N ASN A 39 -16.29 10.27 -0.11
CA ASN A 39 -16.33 9.18 -1.06
C ASN A 39 -15.80 7.87 -0.45
N PRO A 40 -16.68 7.00 0.07
CA PRO A 40 -16.33 5.70 0.62
C PRO A 40 -15.66 4.76 -0.38
N ASN A 41 -15.90 4.94 -1.69
CA ASN A 41 -15.27 4.11 -2.72
C ASN A 41 -13.76 4.29 -2.77
N ARG A 42 -13.21 5.41 -2.25
CA ARG A 42 -11.76 5.63 -2.15
C ARG A 42 -11.07 4.48 -1.42
N ILE A 43 -11.63 4.01 -0.30
CA ILE A 43 -11.09 2.85 0.44
C ILE A 43 -11.03 1.61 -0.45
N THR A 44 -12.11 1.31 -1.17
CA THR A 44 -12.19 0.13 -2.05
C THR A 44 -11.24 0.24 -3.23
N HIS A 45 -11.09 1.43 -3.81
CA HIS A 45 -10.13 1.68 -4.89
C HIS A 45 -8.68 1.51 -4.42
N THR A 46 -8.31 2.10 -3.28
CA THR A 46 -6.97 1.96 -2.71
C THR A 46 -6.64 0.51 -2.37
N LYS A 47 -7.59 -0.25 -1.81
CA LYS A 47 -7.42 -1.71 -1.59
C LYS A 47 -7.16 -2.47 -2.90
N ARG A 48 -7.87 -2.14 -3.97
CA ARG A 48 -7.67 -2.77 -5.29
C ARG A 48 -6.31 -2.41 -5.88
N ASP A 49 -5.86 -1.17 -5.70
CA ASP A 49 -4.55 -0.74 -6.17
C ASP A 49 -3.42 -1.46 -5.42
N ILE A 50 -3.52 -1.62 -4.09
CA ILE A 50 -2.61 -2.45 -3.29
C ILE A 50 -2.57 -3.89 -3.82
N ALA A 51 -3.73 -4.51 -4.05
CA ALA A 51 -3.81 -5.88 -4.56
C ALA A 51 -3.14 -6.03 -5.94
N ARG A 52 -3.31 -5.04 -6.83
CA ARG A 52 -2.65 -5.02 -8.15
C ARG A 52 -1.13 -4.94 -8.03
N VAL A 53 -0.61 -4.09 -7.14
CA VAL A 53 0.83 -3.99 -6.88
C VAL A 53 1.37 -5.34 -6.40
N PHE A 54 0.69 -5.97 -5.43
CA PHE A 54 1.05 -7.32 -4.99
C PHE A 54 1.06 -8.36 -6.12
N THR A 55 0.05 -8.34 -6.99
CA THR A 55 0.00 -9.24 -8.15
C THR A 55 1.21 -9.03 -9.06
N VAL A 56 1.56 -7.78 -9.41
CA VAL A 56 2.71 -7.48 -10.27
C VAL A 56 4.03 -7.87 -9.60
N MET A 57 4.18 -7.66 -8.30
CA MET A 57 5.39 -8.07 -7.58
C MET A 57 5.53 -9.59 -7.54
N ASN A 58 4.42 -10.31 -7.32
CA ASN A 58 4.41 -11.77 -7.37
C ASN A 58 4.70 -12.31 -8.79
N GLU A 59 4.16 -11.68 -9.83
CA GLU A 59 4.50 -11.98 -11.24
C GLU A 59 6.00 -11.81 -11.52
N ARG A 60 6.68 -10.90 -10.82
CA ARG A 60 8.13 -10.68 -10.89
C ARG A 60 8.96 -11.63 -10.04
N GLY A 61 8.32 -12.50 -9.25
CA GLY A 61 9.00 -13.45 -8.37
C GLY A 61 9.51 -12.83 -7.06
N GLU A 62 9.02 -11.65 -6.66
CA GLU A 62 9.32 -11.10 -5.34
C GLU A 62 8.67 -11.98 -4.26
N THR A 63 9.49 -12.56 -3.40
CA THR A 63 9.06 -13.37 -2.26
C THR A 63 9.28 -12.60 -0.95
N GLY A 64 8.44 -12.84 0.06
CA GLY A 64 8.61 -12.21 1.38
C GLY A 64 8.22 -10.73 1.45
N ILE A 65 7.39 -10.24 0.52
CA ILE A 65 6.90 -8.85 0.49
C ILE A 65 6.22 -8.47 1.82
N GLU A 66 5.48 -9.41 2.44
CA GLU A 66 4.87 -9.20 3.76
C GLU A 66 5.89 -9.18 4.91
N GLN A 67 6.99 -9.94 4.81
CA GLN A 67 7.98 -10.05 5.88
C GLN A 67 8.88 -8.81 5.98
N LYS A 68 9.28 -8.22 4.85
CA LYS A 68 9.99 -6.92 4.82
C LYS A 68 9.15 -5.79 5.43
N GLN A 69 7.83 -5.88 5.29
CA GLN A 69 6.86 -4.92 5.83
C GLN A 69 6.87 -4.87 7.36
N TYR A 70 6.73 -6.04 8.00
CA TYR A 70 6.66 -6.13 9.46
C TYR A 70 7.91 -5.60 10.15
N HIS A 71 9.07 -5.73 9.49
CA HIS A 71 10.32 -5.20 10.00
C HIS A 71 10.37 -3.67 10.00
N LEU A 72 9.91 -3.03 8.91
CA LEU A 72 9.90 -1.57 8.78
C LEU A 72 8.87 -0.91 9.71
N GLU A 73 7.69 -1.50 9.87
CA GLU A 73 6.66 -1.01 10.80
C GLU A 73 7.11 -1.15 12.27
N ALA A 74 7.77 -2.26 12.62
CA ALA A 74 8.31 -2.49 13.97
C ALA A 74 9.50 -1.56 14.31
N ILE A 75 10.32 -1.20 13.32
CA ILE A 75 11.40 -0.21 13.49
C ILE A 75 10.82 1.22 13.60
N ALA A 76 9.84 1.55 12.75
CA ALA A 76 9.18 2.86 12.77
C ALA A 76 8.39 3.11 14.07
N SER A 77 7.81 2.08 14.68
CA SER A 77 7.18 2.19 16.00
C SER A 77 8.19 2.42 17.12
N HIS A 78 9.44 1.96 16.96
CA HIS A 78 10.50 2.16 17.95
C HIS A 78 11.20 3.52 17.84
N GLN A 79 11.17 4.20 16.69
CA GLN A 79 11.76 5.54 16.52
C GLN A 79 10.87 6.70 16.98
N LYS A 80 9.62 6.43 17.41
CA LYS A 80 8.68 7.46 17.91
C LYS A 80 8.54 7.50 19.45
N ALA A 81 9.46 6.89 20.19
CA ALA A 81 9.50 6.94 21.66
C ALA A 81 10.58 7.91 22.16
#